data_AF-A0A4V3JSE5-F1
#
_entry.id   AF-A0A4V3JSE5-F1
#
_cell.length_a   1.000
_cell.length_b   1.000
_cell.length_c   1.000
_cell.angle_alpha   90.00
_cell.angle_beta   90.00
_cell.angle_gamma   90.00
#
_symmetry.space_group_name_H-M   'P 1'
#
loop_
_entity.id
_entity.type
_entity.pdbx_description
1 polymer ?
#
loop_
_entity_poly.entity_id
_entity_poly.type
_entity_poly.pdbx_seq_one_letter_code
_entity_poly.pdbx_strand_id
1 'polypeptide(L)'
;MKNKANLLFSIVLPLTIILLNISCKKDYRLEEFVEKKMKSREGKPTIFLLDNKSFSAEIFRSELMFERSHLETKQEFPDPQGLRRYLDQYIEESVILEEAMADFDLNNPEVAAYLWPYIRKGIISYYLDKKSGVFDLNQNYSDIDVPEEELKGFYKEHANSFKGFSEKEALSRISNTARFLKWKKLYDIKNESKKNVMGRLKKNHTVLVRETEFNKVGSDL
;
A
#
# COMPACT_ATOMS: atom_id res chain seq x y z
N MET A 1 -24.73 74.33 -31.23
CA MET A 1 -24.95 73.34 -30.13
C MET A 1 -25.04 71.97 -30.78
N LYS A 2 -23.98 71.14 -30.73
CA LYS A 2 -23.75 70.04 -29.75
C LYS A 2 -24.93 69.05 -29.74
N ASN A 3 -24.83 67.74 -30.02
CA ASN A 3 -23.79 66.70 -29.85
C ASN A 3 -24.04 65.56 -30.87
N LYS A 4 -23.06 64.92 -31.53
CA LYS A 4 -22.14 63.83 -31.09
C LYS A 4 -22.80 62.69 -30.27
N ALA A 5 -22.99 61.53 -30.92
CA ALA A 5 -22.86 60.18 -30.34
C ALA A 5 -22.67 59.18 -31.52
N ASN A 6 -21.43 58.78 -31.82
CA ASN A 6 -20.83 57.48 -31.47
C ASN A 6 -21.41 56.36 -32.37
N LEU A 7 -20.76 55.93 -33.47
CA LEU A 7 -19.45 55.24 -33.55
C LEU A 7 -19.32 54.13 -32.50
N LEU A 8 -19.00 52.91 -32.94
CA LEU A 8 -19.02 51.60 -32.23
C LEU A 8 -20.37 50.90 -32.46
N PHE A 9 -20.47 49.92 -33.35
CA PHE A 9 -20.08 48.53 -33.07
C PHE A 9 -19.76 47.80 -34.39
N SER A 10 -18.59 48.09 -34.94
CA SER A 10 -17.85 47.09 -35.71
C SER A 10 -16.93 46.40 -34.70
N ILE A 11 -16.66 45.10 -34.89
CA ILE A 11 -15.93 44.17 -33.98
C ILE A 11 -16.84 43.46 -32.95
N VAL A 12 -17.70 42.56 -33.42
CA VAL A 12 -18.22 41.44 -32.60
C VAL A 12 -17.95 40.12 -33.34
N LEU A 13 -16.69 39.88 -33.67
CA LEU A 13 -16.10 38.59 -34.06
C LEU A 13 -14.61 38.88 -34.26
N PRO A 14 -13.75 38.68 -33.24
CA PRO A 14 -13.35 37.34 -32.83
C PRO A 14 -12.97 37.27 -31.33
N LEU A 15 -13.87 36.81 -30.45
CA LEU A 15 -13.50 36.56 -29.04
C LEU A 15 -14.02 35.22 -28.51
N THR A 16 -14.42 34.31 -29.40
CA THR A 16 -14.98 33.00 -29.03
C THR A 16 -14.06 31.81 -29.37
N ILE A 17 -12.82 32.04 -29.82
CA ILE A 17 -11.86 30.96 -30.15
C ILE A 17 -10.65 30.90 -29.18
N ILE A 18 -10.68 31.62 -28.04
CA ILE A 18 -9.56 31.60 -27.07
C ILE A 18 -9.82 30.67 -25.86
N LEU A 19 -10.99 30.05 -25.72
CA LEU A 19 -11.34 29.24 -24.52
C LEU A 19 -11.37 27.71 -24.72
N LEU A 20 -10.89 27.17 -25.84
CA LEU A 20 -10.93 25.71 -26.11
C LEU A 20 -9.58 24.97 -26.03
N ASN A 21 -8.51 25.61 -25.55
CA ASN A 21 -7.23 24.94 -25.28
C ASN A 21 -6.80 25.03 -23.82
N ILE A 22 -7.75 24.95 -22.88
CA ILE A 22 -7.42 24.39 -21.57
C ILE A 22 -7.28 22.88 -21.81
N SER A 23 -6.10 22.51 -22.31
CA SER A 23 -5.60 21.14 -22.17
C SER A 23 -5.63 20.87 -20.68
N CYS A 24 -6.70 20.21 -20.24
CA CYS A 24 -6.84 19.67 -18.91
C CYS A 24 -5.85 18.49 -18.84
N LYS A 25 -4.56 18.80 -18.81
CA LYS A 25 -3.54 17.87 -18.36
C LYS A 25 -3.92 17.60 -16.91
N LYS A 26 -4.49 16.43 -16.65
CA LYS A 26 -4.63 15.94 -15.29
C LYS A 26 -3.23 15.90 -14.71
N ASP A 27 -2.94 16.87 -13.86
CA ASP A 27 -1.69 16.93 -13.16
C ASP A 27 -1.62 15.74 -12.18
N TYR A 28 -0.52 15.02 -12.18
CA TYR A 28 -0.32 13.92 -11.24
C TYR A 28 0.06 14.58 -9.91
N ARG A 29 -0.87 14.70 -8.95
CA ARG A 29 -0.63 15.34 -7.65
C ARG A 29 0.20 14.42 -6.72
N LEU A 30 1.36 13.97 -7.18
CA LEU A 30 2.20 13.03 -6.44
C LEU A 30 2.94 13.73 -5.31
N GLU A 31 3.42 14.95 -5.52
CA GLU A 31 4.05 15.75 -4.46
C GLU A 31 3.13 15.93 -3.26
N GLU A 32 1.89 16.38 -3.49
CA GLU A 32 0.89 16.55 -2.42
C GLU A 32 0.61 15.22 -1.70
N PHE A 33 0.61 14.10 -2.42
CA PHE A 33 0.42 12.78 -1.82
C PHE A 33 1.60 12.41 -0.90
N VAL A 34 2.84 12.57 -1.37
CA VAL A 34 4.05 12.25 -0.59
C VAL A 34 4.16 13.20 0.59
N GLU A 35 3.94 14.50 0.40
CA GLU A 35 3.97 15.50 1.47
C GLU A 35 2.96 15.17 2.57
N LYS A 36 1.72 14.84 2.19
CA LYS A 36 0.69 14.43 3.16
C LYS A 36 1.08 13.16 3.90
N LYS A 37 1.70 12.20 3.20
CA LYS A 37 2.20 10.97 3.83
C LYS A 37 3.33 11.24 4.81
N MET A 38 4.29 12.06 4.44
CA MET A 38 5.39 12.48 5.32
C MET A 38 4.87 13.21 6.56
N LYS A 39 3.98 14.19 6.40
CA LYS A 39 3.35 14.89 7.53
C LYS A 39 2.57 13.94 8.44
N SER A 40 1.95 12.90 7.90
CA SER A 40 1.23 11.92 8.71
C SER A 40 2.12 11.04 9.60
N ARG A 41 3.44 11.02 9.35
CA ARG A 41 4.43 10.33 10.18
C ARG A 41 4.80 11.10 11.45
N GLU A 42 4.49 12.38 11.51
CA GLU A 42 4.77 13.24 12.66
C GLU A 42 3.79 13.00 13.82
N GLY A 43 4.24 13.19 15.05
CA GLY A 43 3.39 13.12 16.25
C GLY A 43 4.10 12.63 17.50
N LYS A 44 3.29 12.19 18.47
CA LYS A 44 3.72 11.66 19.78
C LYS A 44 3.15 10.26 20.02
N PRO A 45 3.78 9.43 20.87
CA PRO A 45 5.08 9.65 21.51
C PRO A 45 6.21 9.67 20.47
N THR A 46 7.18 10.57 20.64
CA THR A 46 8.27 10.76 19.69
C THR A 46 9.25 9.58 19.73
N ILE A 47 9.61 9.02 18.58
CA ILE A 47 10.60 7.94 18.47
C ILE A 47 11.96 8.42 17.91
N PHE A 48 11.96 9.45 17.06
CA PHE A 48 13.15 10.19 16.64
C PHE A 48 12.78 11.61 16.18
N LEU A 49 13.81 12.43 15.94
CA LEU A 49 13.69 13.76 15.35
C LEU A 49 14.41 13.81 14.01
N LEU A 50 13.81 14.46 13.01
CA LEU A 50 14.43 14.82 11.74
C LEU A 50 14.13 16.31 11.51
N ASP A 51 15.16 17.14 11.42
CA ASP A 51 15.05 18.60 11.25
C ASP A 51 14.04 19.27 12.20
N ASN A 52 14.11 18.91 13.48
CA ASN A 52 13.20 19.33 14.56
C ASN A 52 11.74 18.86 14.44
N LYS A 53 11.38 18.10 13.41
CA LYS A 53 10.08 17.43 13.31
C LYS A 53 10.09 16.16 14.17
N SER A 54 9.02 15.97 14.94
CA SER A 54 8.86 14.81 15.82
C SER A 54 8.15 13.68 15.11
N PHE A 55 8.82 12.56 14.89
CA PHE A 55 8.22 11.38 14.25
C PHE A 55 7.59 10.45 15.30
N SER A 56 6.37 9.99 15.02
CA SER A 56 5.53 9.25 15.96
C SER A 56 5.87 7.76 16.02
N ALA A 57 6.07 7.23 17.24
CA ALA A 57 6.22 5.81 17.49
C ALA A 57 4.96 5.00 17.13
N GLU A 58 3.77 5.59 17.30
CA GLU A 58 2.51 4.92 16.97
C GLU A 58 2.35 4.73 15.46
N ILE A 59 2.70 5.76 14.69
CA ILE A 59 2.64 5.67 13.23
C ILE A 59 3.69 4.70 12.71
N PHE A 60 4.93 4.78 13.20
CA PHE A 60 5.97 3.80 12.88
C PHE A 60 5.50 2.37 13.18
N ARG A 61 4.92 2.12 14.36
CA ARG A 61 4.39 0.80 14.72
C ARG A 61 3.28 0.35 13.77
N SER A 62 2.37 1.24 13.41
CA SER A 62 1.26 0.93 12.50
C SER A 62 1.75 0.61 11.09
N GLU A 63 2.65 1.42 10.53
CA GLU A 63 3.24 1.20 9.20
C GLU A 63 4.04 -0.11 9.19
N LEU A 64 4.91 -0.32 10.19
CA LEU A 64 5.67 -1.54 10.37
C LEU A 64 4.78 -2.79 10.37
N MET A 65 3.72 -2.79 11.18
CA MET A 65 2.84 -3.95 11.26
C MET A 65 2.03 -4.14 9.98
N PHE A 66 1.64 -3.06 9.30
CA PHE A 66 0.97 -3.13 8.01
C PHE A 66 1.89 -3.77 6.96
N GLU A 67 3.11 -3.27 6.79
CA GLU A 67 4.07 -3.76 5.79
C GLU A 67 4.43 -5.22 6.06
N ARG A 68 4.75 -5.55 7.31
CA ARG A 68 5.07 -6.93 7.68
C ARG A 68 3.93 -7.89 7.35
N SER A 69 2.70 -7.55 7.73
CA SER A 69 1.56 -8.45 7.55
C SER A 69 1.08 -8.54 6.09
N HIS A 70 1.13 -7.44 5.33
CA HIS A 70 0.55 -7.35 3.98
C HIS A 70 1.57 -7.51 2.85
N LEU A 71 2.83 -7.11 3.07
CA LEU A 71 3.87 -7.14 2.04
C LEU A 71 4.88 -8.27 2.29
N GLU A 72 5.27 -8.49 3.55
CA GLU A 72 6.26 -9.51 3.90
C GLU A 72 5.66 -10.85 4.37
N THR A 73 4.34 -10.93 4.55
CA THR A 73 3.65 -12.12 5.10
C THR A 73 4.17 -12.56 6.49
N LYS A 74 4.62 -11.61 7.30
CA LYS A 74 5.07 -11.81 8.69
C LYS A 74 4.05 -11.21 9.66
N GLN A 75 3.51 -12.04 10.54
CA GLN A 75 2.43 -11.64 11.47
C GLN A 75 2.94 -11.23 12.86
N GLU A 76 4.11 -11.71 13.25
CA GLU A 76 4.68 -11.44 14.56
C GLU A 76 5.39 -10.10 14.61
N PHE A 77 5.38 -9.48 15.79
CA PHE A 77 6.20 -8.31 16.06
C PHE A 77 7.69 -8.70 15.99
N PRO A 78 8.55 -7.91 15.34
CA PRO A 78 9.96 -8.26 15.25
C PRO A 78 10.61 -8.30 16.64
N ASP A 79 11.64 -9.12 16.78
CA ASP A 79 12.52 -9.07 17.95
C ASP A 79 13.24 -7.71 18.04
N PRO A 80 13.87 -7.37 19.17
CA PRO A 80 14.51 -6.05 19.35
C PRO A 80 15.53 -5.68 18.27
N GLN A 81 16.30 -6.65 17.77
CA GLN A 81 17.30 -6.41 16.72
C GLN A 81 16.62 -6.15 15.38
N GLY A 82 15.60 -6.94 15.05
CA GLY A 82 14.75 -6.73 13.87
C GLY A 82 14.04 -5.38 13.92
N LEU A 83 13.45 -5.01 15.06
CA LEU A 83 12.77 -3.74 15.27
C LEU A 83 13.72 -2.56 15.02
N ARG A 84 14.96 -2.67 15.50
CA ARG A 84 15.97 -1.64 15.27
C ARG A 84 16.25 -1.44 13.78
N ARG A 85 16.38 -2.52 13.01
CA ARG A 85 16.60 -2.46 11.55
C ARG A 85 15.44 -1.79 10.82
N TYR A 86 14.20 -2.08 11.20
CA TYR A 86 13.02 -1.40 10.62
C TYR A 86 13.00 0.09 10.97
N LEU A 87 13.38 0.46 12.20
CA LEU A 87 13.46 1.87 12.59
C LEU A 87 14.55 2.61 11.79
N ASP A 88 15.73 2.02 11.64
CA ASP A 88 16.81 2.62 10.87
C ASP A 88 16.39 2.80 9.39
N GLN A 89 15.76 1.79 8.79
CA GLN A 89 15.21 1.89 7.43
C GLN A 89 14.13 2.99 7.32
N TYR A 90 13.21 3.05 8.29
CA TYR A 90 12.14 4.07 8.30
C TYR A 90 12.70 5.50 8.41
N ILE A 91 13.80 5.69 9.15
CA ILE A 91 14.53 6.95 9.21
C ILE A 91 15.17 7.27 7.86
N GLU A 92 15.91 6.31 7.27
CA GLU A 92 16.57 6.47 5.97
C GLU A 92 15.55 6.85 4.87
N GLU A 93 14.43 6.12 4.79
CA GLU A 93 13.35 6.42 3.85
C GLU A 93 12.77 7.82 4.08
N SER A 94 12.60 8.23 5.34
CA SER A 94 12.07 9.56 5.65
C SER A 94 13.02 10.67 5.19
N VAL A 95 14.33 10.51 5.40
CA VAL A 95 15.35 11.44 4.90
C VAL A 95 15.33 11.50 3.37
N ILE A 96 15.36 10.34 2.70
CA ILE A 96 15.36 10.27 1.23
C ILE A 96 14.09 10.92 0.64
N LEU A 97 12.94 10.72 1.28
CA LEU A 97 11.69 11.33 0.82
C LEU A 97 11.68 12.85 1.00
N GLU A 98 12.25 13.39 2.09
CA GLU A 98 12.37 14.84 2.28
C GLU A 98 13.28 15.46 1.22
N GLU A 99 14.45 14.88 0.98
CA GLU A 99 15.39 15.33 -0.06
C GLU A 99 14.75 15.22 -1.45
N ALA A 100 14.08 14.10 -1.76
CA ALA A 100 13.47 13.91 -3.07
C ALA A 100 12.36 14.92 -3.37
N MET A 101 11.59 15.35 -2.35
CA MET A 101 10.58 16.39 -2.51
C MET A 101 11.19 17.80 -2.69
N ALA A 102 12.43 18.02 -2.24
CA ALA A 102 13.13 19.29 -2.42
C ALA A 102 13.84 19.37 -3.78
N ASP A 103 14.43 18.26 -4.22
CA ASP A 103 15.33 18.22 -5.39
C ASP A 103 14.64 17.85 -6.70
N PHE A 104 13.53 17.11 -6.66
CA PHE A 104 12.85 16.61 -7.85
C PHE A 104 11.42 17.14 -7.99
N ASP A 105 11.04 17.50 -9.23
CA ASP A 105 9.64 17.65 -9.61
C ASP A 105 9.00 16.25 -9.73
N LEU A 106 8.27 15.84 -8.69
CA LEU A 106 7.63 14.50 -8.67
C LEU A 106 6.39 14.45 -9.58
N ASN A 107 5.91 15.59 -10.07
CA ASN A 107 4.76 15.65 -10.99
C ASN A 107 5.21 15.51 -12.46
N ASN A 108 6.52 15.43 -12.73
CA ASN A 108 7.08 15.23 -14.07
C ASN A 108 6.54 13.93 -14.74
N PRO A 109 6.17 13.97 -16.04
CA PRO A 109 5.80 12.80 -16.83
C PRO A 109 6.74 11.58 -16.74
N GLU A 110 8.05 11.79 -16.61
CA GLU A 110 9.03 10.71 -16.46
C GLU A 110 8.84 9.95 -15.14
N VAL A 111 8.66 10.68 -14.03
CA VAL A 111 8.38 10.11 -12.71
C VAL A 111 7.06 9.33 -12.73
N ALA A 112 6.03 9.92 -13.34
CA ALA A 112 4.74 9.24 -13.49
C ALA A 112 4.86 7.95 -14.31
N ALA A 113 5.63 7.96 -15.40
CA ALA A 113 5.88 6.76 -16.21
C ALA A 113 6.66 5.69 -15.43
N TYR A 114 7.67 6.09 -14.65
CA TYR A 114 8.46 5.20 -13.82
C TYR A 114 7.63 4.54 -12.70
N LEU A 115 6.76 5.31 -12.04
CA LEU A 115 5.94 4.82 -10.92
C LEU A 115 4.70 4.04 -11.35
N TRP A 116 4.19 4.30 -12.55
CA TRP A 116 2.94 3.69 -13.03
C TRP A 116 2.91 2.15 -12.91
N PRO A 117 3.95 1.39 -13.28
CA PRO A 117 3.96 -0.07 -13.11
C PRO A 117 3.72 -0.50 -11.65
N TYR A 118 4.27 0.23 -10.68
CA TYR A 118 4.12 -0.05 -9.26
C TYR A 118 2.72 0.31 -8.76
N ILE A 119 2.22 1.51 -9.10
CA ILE A 119 0.86 1.95 -8.76
C ILE A 119 -0.18 0.99 -9.34
N ARG A 120 -0.07 0.65 -10.63
CA ARG A 120 -0.96 -0.30 -11.30
C ARG A 120 -0.95 -1.67 -10.61
N LYS A 121 0.23 -2.24 -10.33
CA LYS A 121 0.35 -3.53 -9.65
C LYS A 121 -0.21 -3.46 -8.22
N GLY A 122 0.06 -2.38 -7.49
CA GLY A 122 -0.44 -2.15 -6.13
C GLY A 122 -1.96 -2.10 -6.07
N ILE A 123 -2.59 -1.33 -6.96
CA ILE A 123 -4.06 -1.25 -7.06
C ILE A 123 -4.67 -2.62 -7.37
N ILE A 124 -4.11 -3.36 -8.33
CA ILE A 124 -4.59 -4.69 -8.70
C ILE A 124 -4.44 -5.66 -7.52
N SER A 125 -3.28 -5.69 -6.86
CA SER A 125 -3.04 -6.58 -5.72
C SER A 125 -4.00 -6.26 -4.59
N TYR A 126 -4.09 -4.99 -4.18
CA TYR A 126 -5.00 -4.53 -3.14
C TYR A 126 -6.45 -4.94 -3.42
N TYR A 127 -6.92 -4.73 -4.65
CA TYR A 127 -8.27 -5.12 -5.05
C TYR A 127 -8.50 -6.63 -4.91
N LEU A 128 -7.56 -7.45 -5.41
CA LEU A 128 -7.67 -8.91 -5.32
C LEU A 128 -7.57 -9.41 -3.88
N ASP A 129 -6.71 -8.81 -3.06
CA ASP A 129 -6.55 -9.11 -1.63
C ASP A 129 -7.84 -8.79 -0.86
N LYS A 130 -8.45 -7.64 -1.13
CA LYS A 130 -9.74 -7.27 -0.53
C LYS A 130 -10.86 -8.22 -0.97
N LYS A 131 -10.94 -8.57 -2.25
CA LYS A 131 -12.02 -9.42 -2.78
C LYS A 131 -11.88 -10.91 -2.42
N SER A 132 -10.67 -11.39 -2.22
CA SER A 132 -10.40 -12.75 -1.72
C SER A 132 -10.49 -12.86 -0.20
N GLY A 133 -10.49 -11.71 0.50
CA GLY A 133 -10.47 -11.64 1.96
C GLY A 133 -9.10 -11.92 2.58
N VAL A 134 -8.01 -11.91 1.79
CA VAL A 134 -6.62 -11.94 2.30
C VAL A 134 -6.35 -10.73 3.17
N PHE A 135 -6.79 -9.55 2.72
CA PHE A 135 -6.62 -8.30 3.46
C PHE A 135 -7.26 -8.39 4.86
N ASP A 136 -8.51 -8.83 4.92
CA ASP A 136 -9.24 -8.97 6.19
C ASP A 136 -8.62 -10.06 7.08
N LEU A 137 -8.10 -11.15 6.50
CA LEU A 137 -7.41 -12.18 7.27
C LEU A 137 -6.15 -11.62 7.97
N ASN A 138 -5.38 -10.79 7.29
CA ASN A 138 -4.17 -10.18 7.86
C ASN A 138 -4.50 -9.16 8.96
N GLN A 139 -5.55 -8.36 8.76
CA GLN A 139 -5.99 -7.40 9.78
C GLN A 139 -6.49 -8.06 11.06
N ASN A 140 -7.09 -9.25 10.96
CA ASN A 140 -7.70 -9.98 12.08
C ASN A 140 -6.85 -11.20 12.48
N TYR A 141 -5.53 -11.16 12.30
CA TYR A 141 -4.63 -12.26 12.68
C TYR A 141 -4.77 -12.63 14.15
N SER A 142 -4.86 -11.63 15.04
CA SER A 142 -5.04 -11.82 16.49
C SER A 142 -6.30 -12.59 16.85
N ASP A 143 -7.32 -12.52 16.00
CA ASP A 143 -8.66 -13.06 16.24
C ASP A 143 -8.79 -14.51 15.79
N ILE A 144 -7.71 -15.06 15.21
CA ILE A 144 -7.63 -16.47 14.87
C ILE A 144 -7.59 -17.26 16.17
N ASP A 145 -8.74 -17.86 16.49
CA ASP A 145 -8.94 -18.67 17.68
C ASP A 145 -8.07 -19.92 17.67
N VAL A 146 -7.50 -20.23 18.85
CA VAL A 146 -6.70 -21.42 19.11
C VAL A 146 -7.20 -22.00 20.44
N PRO A 147 -7.92 -23.14 20.43
CA PRO A 147 -8.55 -23.68 21.62
C PRO A 147 -7.54 -24.00 22.74
N GLU A 148 -7.78 -23.46 23.94
CA GLU A 148 -6.88 -23.63 25.08
C GLU A 148 -6.73 -25.10 25.51
N GLU A 149 -7.79 -25.89 25.41
CA GLU A 149 -7.77 -27.31 25.73
C GLU A 149 -6.84 -28.10 24.80
N GLU A 150 -6.82 -27.78 23.51
CA GLU A 150 -5.90 -28.39 22.54
C GLU A 150 -4.44 -28.00 22.85
N LEU A 151 -4.19 -26.75 23.25
CA LEU A 151 -2.86 -26.29 23.65
C LEU A 151 -2.34 -27.02 24.88
N LYS A 152 -3.17 -27.17 25.90
CA LYS A 152 -2.81 -27.90 27.14
C LYS A 152 -2.60 -29.39 26.88
N GLY A 153 -3.44 -30.00 26.03
CA GLY A 153 -3.25 -31.38 25.58
C GLY A 153 -1.90 -31.58 24.90
N PHE A 154 -1.61 -30.74 23.90
CA PHE A 154 -0.35 -30.77 23.16
C PHE A 154 0.88 -30.54 24.05
N TYR A 155 0.82 -29.59 24.98
CA TYR A 155 1.91 -29.34 25.93
C TYR A 155 2.20 -30.57 26.80
N LYS A 156 1.16 -31.24 27.33
CA LYS A 156 1.31 -32.43 28.18
C LYS A 156 1.92 -33.61 27.41
N GLU A 157 1.49 -33.83 26.18
CA GLU A 157 2.00 -34.90 25.32
C GLU A 157 3.47 -34.68 24.92
N HIS A 158 3.88 -33.41 24.77
CA HIS A 158 5.22 -33.03 24.31
C HIS A 158 6.05 -32.28 25.37
N ALA A 159 5.79 -32.48 26.67
CA ALA A 159 6.41 -31.72 27.75
C ALA A 159 7.95 -31.75 27.70
N ASN A 160 8.54 -32.86 27.25
CA ASN A 160 9.99 -33.01 27.09
C ASN A 160 10.59 -32.03 26.05
N SER A 161 9.83 -31.62 25.04
CA SER A 161 10.28 -30.68 24.00
C SER A 161 10.30 -29.22 24.48
N PHE A 162 9.70 -28.94 25.63
CA PHE A 162 9.62 -27.59 26.22
C PHE A 162 10.44 -27.45 27.51
N LYS A 163 11.40 -28.36 27.75
CA LYS A 163 12.30 -28.27 28.91
C LYS A 163 13.05 -26.94 28.92
N GLY A 164 13.06 -26.27 30.08
CA GLY A 164 13.69 -24.97 30.27
C GLY A 164 12.78 -23.77 30.05
N PHE A 165 11.53 -23.97 29.63
CA PHE A 165 10.51 -22.93 29.60
C PHE A 165 9.52 -23.08 30.76
N SER A 166 9.01 -21.96 31.26
CA SER A 166 7.80 -21.99 32.10
C SER A 166 6.60 -22.47 31.29
N GLU A 167 5.59 -23.06 31.95
CA GLU A 167 4.35 -23.48 31.30
C GLU A 167 3.70 -22.33 30.51
N LYS A 168 3.69 -21.12 31.08
CA LYS A 168 3.16 -19.92 30.41
C LYS A 168 3.91 -19.59 29.12
N GLU A 169 5.24 -19.66 29.12
CA GLU A 169 6.05 -19.41 27.93
C GLU A 169 5.86 -20.50 26.88
N ALA A 170 5.80 -21.77 27.30
CA ALA A 170 5.55 -22.89 26.41
C ALA A 170 4.18 -22.76 25.74
N LEU A 171 3.10 -22.54 26.52
CA LEU A 171 1.75 -22.36 25.99
C LEU A 171 1.65 -21.15 25.06
N SER A 172 2.31 -20.04 25.36
CA SER A 172 2.38 -18.86 24.48
C SER A 172 3.04 -19.19 23.14
N ARG A 173 4.17 -19.91 23.15
CA ARG A 173 4.87 -20.35 21.93
C ARG A 173 4.01 -21.31 21.09
N ILE A 174 3.37 -22.27 21.74
CA ILE A 174 2.47 -23.22 21.06
C ILE A 174 1.29 -22.46 20.44
N SER A 175 0.66 -21.55 21.19
CA SER A 175 -0.45 -20.72 20.71
C SER A 175 -0.07 -19.89 19.48
N ASN A 176 1.07 -19.19 19.51
CA ASN A 176 1.54 -18.38 18.40
C ASN A 176 1.84 -19.24 17.16
N THR A 177 2.47 -20.39 17.35
CA THR A 177 2.77 -21.33 16.27
C THR A 177 1.48 -21.89 15.65
N ALA A 178 0.53 -22.34 16.48
CA ALA A 178 -0.75 -22.86 16.02
C ALA A 178 -1.55 -21.78 15.26
N ARG A 179 -1.57 -20.55 15.78
CA ARG A 179 -2.21 -19.40 15.13
C ARG A 179 -1.58 -19.12 13.76
N PHE A 180 -0.26 -19.09 13.67
CA PHE A 180 0.46 -18.89 12.42
C PHE A 180 0.15 -19.99 11.40
N LEU A 181 0.14 -21.26 11.81
CA LEU A 181 -0.20 -22.38 10.92
C LEU A 181 -1.64 -22.30 10.41
N LYS A 182 -2.59 -21.96 11.29
CA LYS A 182 -4.00 -21.75 10.93
C LYS A 182 -4.15 -20.57 9.97
N TRP A 183 -3.50 -19.44 10.26
CA TRP A 183 -3.44 -18.29 9.36
C TRP A 183 -2.89 -18.67 8.00
N LYS A 184 -1.75 -19.37 7.93
CA LYS A 184 -1.10 -19.75 6.67
C LYS A 184 -2.03 -20.61 5.80
N LYS A 185 -2.70 -21.59 6.39
CA LYS A 185 -3.67 -22.42 5.68
C LYS A 185 -4.83 -21.59 5.13
N LEU A 186 -5.37 -20.66 5.91
CA LEU A 186 -6.44 -19.76 5.46
C LEU A 186 -5.96 -18.78 4.39
N TYR A 187 -4.72 -18.29 4.53
CA TYR A 187 -4.07 -17.40 3.59
C TYR A 187 -3.93 -18.08 2.23
N ASP A 188 -3.43 -19.32 2.19
CA ASP A 188 -3.27 -20.08 0.95
C ASP A 188 -4.61 -20.29 0.24
N ILE A 189 -5.65 -20.71 0.97
CA ILE A 189 -7.02 -20.88 0.43
C ILE A 189 -7.54 -19.58 -0.17
N LYS A 190 -7.40 -18.46 0.56
CA LYS A 190 -7.86 -17.15 0.09
C LYS A 190 -7.04 -16.67 -1.10
N ASN A 191 -5.73 -16.88 -1.09
CA ASN A 191 -4.86 -16.50 -2.17
C ASN A 191 -5.19 -17.29 -3.45
N GLU A 192 -5.48 -18.58 -3.35
CA GLU A 192 -5.99 -19.38 -4.47
C GLU A 192 -7.33 -18.85 -4.99
N SER A 193 -8.21 -18.41 -4.10
CA SER A 193 -9.51 -17.83 -4.48
C SER A 193 -9.40 -16.57 -5.35
N LYS A 194 -8.24 -15.90 -5.40
CA LYS A 194 -8.00 -14.78 -6.34
C LYS A 194 -8.19 -15.22 -7.81
N LYS A 195 -7.88 -16.48 -8.14
CA LYS A 195 -8.14 -17.04 -9.48
C LYS A 195 -9.64 -17.04 -9.80
N ASN A 196 -10.47 -17.38 -8.81
CA ASN A 196 -11.92 -17.36 -8.93
C ASN A 196 -12.46 -15.91 -9.06
N VAL A 197 -11.88 -14.97 -8.29
CA VAL A 197 -12.17 -13.54 -8.44
C VAL A 197 -11.88 -13.09 -9.87
N MET A 198 -10.68 -13.38 -10.38
CA MET A 198 -10.27 -13.02 -11.74
C MET A 198 -11.17 -13.67 -12.80
N GLY A 199 -11.54 -14.94 -12.63
CA GLY A 199 -12.46 -15.64 -13.54
C GLY A 199 -13.83 -14.96 -13.62
N ARG A 200 -14.38 -14.51 -12.49
CA ARG A 200 -15.63 -13.74 -12.46
C ARG A 200 -15.48 -12.37 -13.15
N LEU A 201 -14.39 -11.65 -12.86
CA LEU A 201 -14.13 -10.36 -13.51
C LEU A 201 -14.06 -10.50 -15.04
N LYS A 202 -13.35 -11.51 -15.54
CA LYS A 202 -13.27 -11.77 -16.99
C LYS A 202 -14.62 -12.09 -17.61
N LYS A 203 -15.50 -12.83 -16.92
CA LYS A 203 -16.85 -13.13 -17.41
C LYS A 203 -17.75 -11.90 -17.47
N ASN A 204 -17.53 -10.92 -16.59
CA ASN A 204 -18.33 -9.70 -16.51
C ASN A 204 -17.92 -8.63 -17.56
N HIS A 205 -16.87 -8.88 -18.35
CA HIS A 205 -16.35 -7.93 -19.32
C HIS A 205 -16.20 -8.59 -20.69
N THR A 206 -16.51 -7.85 -21.74
CA THR A 206 -16.19 -8.26 -23.11
C THR A 206 -14.73 -7.92 -23.38
N VAL A 207 -13.89 -8.95 -23.53
CA VAL A 207 -12.49 -8.82 -23.91
C VAL A 207 -12.32 -9.32 -25.33
N LEU A 208 -11.91 -8.45 -26.25
CA LEU A 208 -11.56 -8.79 -27.62
C LEU A 208 -10.07 -8.59 -27.81
N VAL A 209 -9.34 -9.66 -28.08
CA VAL A 209 -7.93 -9.60 -28.46
C VAL A 209 -7.87 -9.58 -29.98
N ARG A 210 -7.28 -8.51 -30.54
CA ARG A 210 -7.01 -8.43 -31.99
C ARG A 210 -5.71 -9.16 -32.28
N GLU A 211 -5.79 -10.48 -32.45
CA GLU A 211 -4.62 -11.36 -32.63
C GLU A 211 -3.70 -10.91 -33.78
N THR A 212 -4.27 -10.39 -34.87
CA THR A 212 -3.48 -9.83 -35.99
C THR A 212 -2.60 -8.66 -35.59
N GLU A 213 -3.03 -7.84 -34.64
CA GLU A 213 -2.23 -6.72 -34.12
C GLU A 213 -1.26 -7.19 -33.05
N PHE A 214 -1.68 -8.12 -32.18
CA PHE A 214 -0.81 -8.70 -31.16
C PHE A 214 0.43 -9.38 -31.77
N ASN A 215 0.25 -10.15 -32.84
CA ASN A 215 1.36 -10.84 -33.51
C ASN A 215 2.38 -9.89 -34.15
N LYS A 216 2.05 -8.61 -34.35
CA LYS A 216 2.96 -7.58 -34.88
C LYS A 216 3.80 -6.90 -33.79
N VAL A 217 3.40 -6.99 -32.52
CA VAL A 217 4.04 -6.25 -31.41
C VAL A 217 5.53 -6.62 -31.24
N GLY A 218 5.92 -7.82 -31.63
CA GLY A 218 7.32 -8.28 -31.58
C GLY A 218 8.00 -8.46 -32.94
N SER A 219 7.33 -8.15 -34.06
CA SER A 219 7.89 -8.35 -35.40
C SER A 219 8.68 -7.15 -35.92
N ASP A 220 8.55 -6.00 -35.27
CA ASP A 220 9.16 -4.73 -35.69
C ASP A 220 10.42 -4.37 -34.86
N LEU A 221 11.00 -5.35 -34.15
CA LEU A 221 12.28 -5.28 -33.44
C LEU A 221 13.38 -6.00 -34.24
#